data_AF-A0A011NEW0-F1
#
_entry.id   AF-A0A011NEW0-F1
#
_cell.length_a   1.000
_cell.length_b   1.000
_cell.length_c   1.000
_cell.angle_alpha   90.00
_cell.angle_beta   90.00
_cell.angle_gamma   90.00
#
_symmetry.space_group_name_H-M   'P 1'
#
loop_
_entity.id
_entity.type
_entity.pdbx_description
1 polymer ?
#
loop_
_entity_poly.entity_id
_entity_poly.type
_entity_poly.pdbx_seq_one_letter_code
_entity_poly.pdbx_strand_id
1 'polypeptide(L)'
;MNKLTKISATALVALFLAACDKPAQKAPVAEPAKTTESAPAAQAPATETAKPMVEAPTEAAKADYQKLVDWNVAQEKTMATAQAELQQKLATQDPKQMQEGLTVFNQKVSEVVKSLESIEVSDDQIKAFKEKTKSVLTLSSEVLSEQVKTMATPNDQALVEALQKKTQALIEEGNELQKLNAELQQRFTAK
;
A
#
# COMPACT_ATOMS: atom_id res chain seq x y z
N MET A 1 -32.67 -26.33 3.12
CA MET A 1 -33.03 -24.95 3.52
C MET A 1 -31.75 -24.13 3.62
N ASN A 2 -31.63 -23.14 2.74
CA ASN A 2 -30.50 -22.22 2.57
C ASN A 2 -30.36 -21.27 3.75
N LYS A 3 -29.23 -21.26 4.47
CA LYS A 3 -28.73 -20.10 5.23
C LYS A 3 -27.22 -20.27 5.42
N LEU A 4 -26.39 -19.57 4.65
CA LEU A 4 -24.99 -19.17 4.95
C LEU A 4 -24.30 -18.51 3.73
N THR A 5 -24.98 -18.36 2.59
CA THR A 5 -24.53 -17.54 1.47
C THR A 5 -24.91 -16.07 1.68
N LYS A 6 -24.19 -15.33 2.54
CA LYS A 6 -24.31 -13.84 2.63
C LYS A 6 -23.25 -13.13 3.48
N ILE A 7 -22.03 -13.66 3.57
CA ILE A 7 -20.89 -12.82 3.96
C ILE A 7 -20.36 -12.19 2.67
N SER A 8 -20.93 -11.03 2.33
CA SER A 8 -20.54 -10.22 1.19
C SER A 8 -19.04 -9.91 1.24
N ALA A 9 -18.41 -9.97 0.07
CA ALA A 9 -16.99 -9.69 -0.19
C ALA A 9 -16.53 -8.25 0.15
N THR A 10 -17.38 -7.43 0.79
CA THR A 10 -17.05 -6.10 1.28
C THR A 10 -16.32 -6.09 2.63
N ALA A 11 -16.23 -7.23 3.35
CA ALA A 11 -15.53 -7.30 4.63
C ALA A 11 -13.99 -7.34 4.51
N LEU A 12 -13.44 -7.79 3.38
CA LEU A 12 -11.99 -7.82 3.16
C LEU A 12 -11.40 -6.42 2.93
N VAL A 13 -12.19 -5.48 2.38
CA VAL A 13 -11.78 -4.08 2.18
C VAL A 13 -11.72 -3.29 3.50
N ALA A 14 -12.51 -3.68 4.51
CA ALA A 14 -12.55 -3.00 5.80
C ALA A 14 -11.40 -3.38 6.75
N LEU A 15 -10.80 -4.57 6.60
CA LEU A 15 -9.69 -5.01 7.45
C LEU A 15 -8.38 -4.24 7.21
N PHE A 16 -8.20 -3.64 6.03
CA PHE A 16 -7.06 -2.76 5.74
C PHE A 16 -7.26 -1.31 6.19
N LEU A 17 -8.51 -0.88 6.43
CA LEU A 17 -8.84 0.50 6.85
C LEU A 17 -9.13 0.64 8.35
N ALA A 18 -9.42 -0.46 9.05
CA ALA A 18 -9.70 -0.45 10.50
C ALA A 18 -8.45 -0.46 11.40
N ALA A 19 -7.24 -0.46 10.83
CA ALA A 19 -5.99 -0.33 11.60
C ALA A 19 -5.54 1.13 11.82
N CYS A 20 -6.29 2.12 11.33
CA CYS A 20 -6.02 3.54 11.52
C CYS A 20 -7.07 4.29 12.35
N ASP A 21 -8.05 3.61 12.97
CA ASP A 21 -8.98 4.26 13.91
C ASP A 21 -8.63 3.91 15.36
N LYS A 22 -7.66 4.66 15.88
CA LYS A 22 -7.45 4.80 17.33
C LYS A 22 -7.98 6.17 17.74
N PRO A 23 -9.23 6.32 18.23
CA PRO A 23 -9.62 7.55 18.88
C PRO A 23 -9.12 7.46 20.33
N ALA A 24 -8.01 8.13 20.60
CA ALA A 24 -7.66 8.51 21.95
C ALA A 24 -8.71 9.50 22.49
N GLN A 25 -9.28 9.11 23.63
CA GLN A 25 -9.88 9.93 24.69
C GLN A 25 -11.18 10.69 24.41
N LYS A 26 -12.20 10.22 25.12
CA LYS A 26 -13.44 10.91 25.46
C LYS A 26 -13.47 11.07 26.98
N ALA A 27 -13.44 12.29 27.49
CA ALA A 27 -14.01 12.75 28.77
C ALA A 27 -13.88 14.30 28.86
N PRO A 28 -14.63 15.01 29.71
CA PRO A 28 -15.94 15.55 29.38
C PRO A 28 -16.04 17.07 29.55
N VAL A 29 -17.19 17.60 29.10
CA VAL A 29 -17.70 18.95 29.30
C VAL A 29 -17.68 19.37 30.77
N ALA A 30 -17.18 20.58 31.04
CA ALA A 30 -17.52 21.38 32.22
C ALA A 30 -17.46 22.88 31.87
N GLU A 31 -18.63 23.51 31.74
CA GLU A 31 -18.85 24.93 32.09
C GLU A 31 -18.98 25.02 33.64
N PRO A 32 -18.85 26.19 34.33
CA PRO A 32 -19.53 27.45 33.95
C PRO A 32 -18.82 28.79 34.29
N ALA A 33 -19.46 29.87 33.81
CA ALA A 33 -19.66 31.19 34.46
C ALA A 33 -18.75 32.42 34.15
N LYS A 34 -19.36 33.33 33.37
CA LYS A 34 -19.61 34.78 33.63
C LYS A 34 -18.49 35.86 33.53
N THR A 35 -18.73 36.75 32.54
CA THR A 35 -18.61 38.23 32.51
C THR A 35 -17.22 38.87 32.51
N THR A 36 -16.85 39.64 31.47
CA THR A 36 -16.84 41.13 31.45
C THR A 36 -16.40 41.64 30.06
N GLU A 37 -17.07 42.69 29.61
CA GLU A 37 -16.93 43.49 28.40
C GLU A 37 -15.65 44.35 28.37
N SER A 38 -15.00 44.47 27.20
CA SER A 38 -14.37 45.70 26.65
C SER A 38 -13.65 45.42 25.31
N ALA A 39 -13.97 46.21 24.28
CA ALA A 39 -13.38 46.24 22.94
C ALA A 39 -12.07 47.07 22.88
N PRO A 40 -11.43 47.30 21.72
CA PRO A 40 -11.24 46.48 20.51
C PRO A 40 -9.74 46.19 20.26
N ALA A 41 -9.37 44.96 19.90
CA ALA A 41 -8.00 44.64 19.50
C ALA A 41 -7.90 44.49 17.98
N ALA A 42 -6.89 45.19 17.43
CA ALA A 42 -6.50 45.27 16.05
C ALA A 42 -6.63 43.95 15.25
N GLN A 43 -7.20 44.07 14.06
CA GLN A 43 -7.09 43.06 13.00
C GLN A 43 -5.60 42.89 12.64
N ALA A 44 -4.95 41.90 13.25
CA ALA A 44 -3.82 41.25 12.62
C ALA A 44 -4.41 40.36 11.51
N PRO A 45 -3.96 40.46 10.24
CA PRO A 45 -4.33 39.47 9.25
C PRO A 45 -3.82 38.13 9.76
N ALA A 46 -4.76 37.24 10.07
CA ALA A 46 -4.45 35.83 10.19
C ALA A 46 -3.87 35.42 8.84
N THR A 47 -2.55 35.27 8.79
CA THR A 47 -1.91 34.42 7.81
C THR A 47 -2.54 33.06 8.00
N GLU A 48 -3.58 32.79 7.20
CA GLU A 48 -4.01 31.47 6.84
C GLU A 48 -2.74 30.77 6.35
N THR A 49 -2.15 29.96 7.23
CA THR A 49 -1.24 28.91 6.82
C THR A 49 -2.07 28.02 5.92
N ALA A 50 -2.07 28.35 4.62
CA ALA A 50 -2.71 27.58 3.59
C ALA A 50 -2.23 26.14 3.76
N LYS A 51 -3.10 25.28 4.31
CA LYS A 51 -2.95 23.84 4.12
C LYS A 51 -2.69 23.67 2.62
N PRO A 52 -1.67 22.91 2.20
CA PRO A 52 -1.50 22.62 0.79
C PRO A 52 -2.83 22.08 0.29
N MET A 53 -3.50 22.88 -0.52
CA MET A 53 -4.79 22.53 -1.08
C MET A 53 -4.48 21.40 -2.04
N VAL A 54 -4.92 20.19 -1.70
CA VAL A 54 -4.81 19.04 -2.59
C VAL A 54 -5.57 19.43 -3.86
N GLU A 55 -4.83 19.61 -4.95
CA GLU A 55 -5.38 20.11 -6.20
C GLU A 55 -6.44 19.12 -6.69
N ALA A 56 -7.64 19.63 -6.96
CA ALA A 56 -8.76 18.79 -7.37
C ALA A 56 -8.39 17.99 -8.63
N PRO A 57 -8.75 16.70 -8.71
CA PRO A 57 -8.37 15.87 -9.84
C PRO A 57 -9.09 16.29 -11.12
N THR A 58 -8.33 16.41 -12.21
CA THR A 58 -8.88 16.62 -13.55
C THR A 58 -9.61 15.36 -14.04
N GLU A 59 -10.46 15.48 -15.06
CA GLU A 59 -11.12 14.32 -15.68
C GLU A 59 -10.11 13.30 -16.24
N ALA A 60 -9.00 13.77 -16.82
CA ALA A 60 -7.92 12.91 -17.28
C ALA A 60 -7.27 12.14 -16.12
N ALA A 61 -7.00 12.82 -15.00
CA ALA A 61 -6.44 12.19 -13.81
C ALA A 61 -7.40 11.15 -13.20
N LYS A 62 -8.73 11.40 -13.22
CA LYS A 62 -9.73 10.42 -12.77
C LYS A 62 -9.74 9.18 -13.65
N ALA A 63 -9.65 9.35 -14.97
CA ALA A 63 -9.56 8.22 -15.89
C ALA A 63 -8.30 7.40 -15.67
N ASP A 64 -7.15 8.05 -15.48
CA ASP A 64 -5.88 7.38 -15.18
C ASP A 64 -5.93 6.62 -13.84
N TYR A 65 -6.57 7.20 -12.83
CA TYR A 65 -6.74 6.56 -11.53
C TYR A 65 -7.62 5.31 -11.66
N GLN A 66 -8.72 5.41 -12.41
CA GLN A 66 -9.60 4.27 -12.65
C GLN A 66 -8.88 3.10 -13.35
N LYS A 67 -8.00 3.37 -14.34
CA LYS A 67 -7.19 2.32 -14.98
C LYS A 67 -6.35 1.54 -13.96
N LEU A 68 -5.73 2.23 -13.00
CA LEU A 68 -4.94 1.57 -11.95
C LEU A 68 -5.81 0.77 -10.98
N VAL A 69 -6.99 1.28 -10.62
CA VAL A 69 -7.96 0.54 -9.79
C VAL A 69 -8.39 -0.75 -10.48
N ASP A 70 -8.79 -0.66 -11.75
CA ASP A 70 -9.22 -1.82 -12.55
C ASP A 70 -8.10 -2.83 -12.73
N TRP A 71 -6.89 -2.35 -13.01
CA TRP A 71 -5.70 -3.20 -13.09
C TRP A 71 -5.45 -3.93 -11.77
N ASN A 72 -5.49 -3.23 -10.63
CA ASN A 72 -5.22 -3.83 -9.33
C ASN A 72 -6.22 -4.95 -9.02
N VAL A 73 -7.52 -4.71 -9.26
CA VAL A 73 -8.58 -5.73 -9.11
C VAL A 73 -8.30 -6.95 -9.99
N ALA A 74 -7.84 -6.75 -11.23
CA ALA A 74 -7.48 -7.86 -12.12
C ALA A 74 -6.26 -8.66 -11.63
N GLN A 75 -5.33 -8.03 -10.89
CA GLN A 75 -4.13 -8.71 -10.38
C GLN A 75 -4.35 -9.40 -9.03
N GLU A 76 -5.34 -9.00 -8.22
CA GLU A 76 -5.57 -9.54 -6.86
C GLU A 76 -5.61 -11.08 -6.87
N LYS A 77 -6.42 -11.67 -7.74
CA LYS A 77 -6.54 -13.13 -7.83
C LYS A 77 -5.24 -13.78 -8.28
N THR A 78 -4.58 -13.21 -9.28
CA THR A 78 -3.31 -13.72 -9.83
C THR A 78 -2.22 -13.76 -8.76
N MET A 79 -2.09 -12.68 -7.97
CA MET A 79 -1.09 -12.59 -6.91
C MET A 79 -1.45 -13.46 -5.70
N ALA A 80 -2.73 -13.57 -5.34
CA ALA A 80 -3.17 -14.49 -4.29
C ALA A 80 -2.87 -15.95 -4.64
N THR A 81 -3.13 -16.36 -5.88
CA THR A 81 -2.80 -17.72 -6.35
C THR A 81 -1.30 -17.96 -6.36
N ALA A 82 -0.50 -17.04 -6.92
CA ALA A 82 0.95 -17.19 -6.95
C ALA A 82 1.55 -17.27 -5.53
N GLN A 83 1.04 -16.48 -4.58
CA GLN A 83 1.48 -16.52 -3.19
C GLN A 83 1.11 -17.84 -2.50
N ALA A 84 -0.10 -18.36 -2.72
CA ALA A 84 -0.52 -19.65 -2.16
C ALA A 84 0.33 -20.82 -2.70
N GLU A 85 0.61 -20.82 -4.01
CA GLU A 85 1.48 -21.82 -4.65
C GLU A 85 2.90 -21.76 -4.10
N LEU A 86 3.46 -20.55 -3.95
CA LEU A 86 4.77 -20.35 -3.34
C LEU A 86 4.80 -20.89 -1.90
N GLN A 87 3.80 -20.54 -1.07
CA GLN A 87 3.73 -21.02 0.31
C GLN A 87 3.64 -22.56 0.38
N GLN A 88 2.87 -23.19 -0.51
CA GLN A 88 2.80 -24.65 -0.60
C GLN A 88 4.17 -25.27 -0.88
N LYS A 89 4.92 -24.69 -1.83
CA LYS A 89 6.27 -25.17 -2.19
C LYS A 89 7.28 -24.93 -1.07
N LEU A 90 7.23 -23.78 -0.41
CA LEU A 90 8.06 -23.45 0.76
C LEU A 90 7.82 -24.39 1.95
N ALA A 91 6.56 -24.75 2.21
CA ALA A 91 6.19 -25.65 3.30
C ALA A 91 6.76 -27.07 3.17
N THR A 92 7.19 -27.48 1.96
CA THR A 92 7.81 -28.80 1.75
C THR A 92 9.22 -28.90 2.33
N GLN A 93 9.89 -27.75 2.54
CA GLN A 93 11.30 -27.66 2.94
C GLN A 93 12.28 -28.39 2.00
N ASP A 94 11.82 -28.84 0.82
CA ASP A 94 12.67 -29.44 -0.20
C ASP A 94 13.35 -28.34 -1.03
N PRO A 95 14.69 -28.29 -1.08
CA PRO A 95 15.41 -27.21 -1.77
C PRO A 95 15.03 -27.04 -3.24
N LYS A 96 14.73 -28.13 -3.96
CA LYS A 96 14.34 -28.05 -5.38
C LYS A 96 12.94 -27.49 -5.53
N GLN A 97 11.99 -27.94 -4.69
CA GLN A 97 10.62 -27.42 -4.72
C GLN A 97 10.55 -25.95 -4.30
N MET A 98 11.34 -25.53 -3.30
CA MET A 98 11.42 -24.12 -2.91
C MET A 98 11.94 -23.25 -4.05
N GLN A 99 13.02 -23.67 -4.72
CA GLN A 99 13.60 -22.95 -5.86
C GLN A 99 12.64 -22.89 -7.07
N GLU A 100 11.94 -23.99 -7.35
CA GLU A 100 10.91 -24.06 -8.40
C GLU A 100 9.75 -23.10 -8.09
N GLY A 101 9.20 -23.16 -6.87
CA GLY A 101 8.11 -22.29 -6.43
C GLY A 101 8.50 -20.81 -6.52
N LEU A 102 9.71 -20.47 -6.11
CA LEU A 102 10.24 -19.11 -6.23
C LEU A 102 10.38 -18.68 -7.70
N THR A 103 10.85 -19.56 -8.58
CA THR A 103 11.00 -19.25 -10.01
C THR A 103 9.65 -18.95 -10.65
N VAL A 104 8.63 -19.77 -10.37
CA VAL A 104 7.26 -19.55 -10.85
C VAL A 104 6.69 -18.25 -10.30
N PHE A 105 6.87 -18.00 -8.99
CA PHE A 105 6.42 -16.77 -8.36
C PHE A 105 7.07 -15.53 -8.99
N ASN A 106 8.39 -15.52 -9.16
CA ASN A 106 9.12 -14.41 -9.77
C ASN A 106 8.70 -14.17 -11.22
N GLN A 107 8.39 -15.23 -11.97
CA GLN A 107 7.82 -15.07 -13.31
C GLN A 107 6.46 -14.37 -13.26
N LYS A 108 5.59 -14.75 -12.32
CA LYS A 108 4.30 -14.06 -12.12
C LYS A 108 4.46 -12.60 -11.71
N VAL A 109 5.39 -12.29 -10.81
CA VAL A 109 5.69 -10.89 -10.48
C VAL A 109 6.18 -10.12 -11.72
N SER A 110 7.05 -10.71 -12.53
CA SER A 110 7.51 -10.07 -13.78
C SER A 110 6.37 -9.82 -14.77
N GLU A 111 5.45 -10.76 -14.93
CA GLU A 111 4.24 -10.61 -15.75
C GLU A 111 3.34 -9.47 -15.24
N VAL A 112 3.16 -9.38 -13.91
CA VAL A 112 2.39 -8.30 -13.26
C VAL A 112 3.09 -6.95 -13.42
N VAL A 113 4.40 -6.88 -13.25
CA VAL A 113 5.17 -5.64 -13.47
C VAL A 113 5.05 -5.17 -14.92
N LYS A 114 5.16 -6.08 -15.90
CA LYS A 114 4.97 -5.73 -17.31
C LYS A 114 3.54 -5.23 -17.59
N SER A 115 2.53 -5.84 -16.97
CA SER A 115 1.15 -5.38 -17.15
C SER A 115 0.94 -3.99 -16.52
N LEU A 116 1.56 -3.71 -15.36
CA LEU A 116 1.58 -2.39 -14.75
C LEU A 116 2.23 -1.36 -15.68
N GLU A 117 3.41 -1.67 -16.22
CA GLU A 117 4.15 -0.80 -17.14
C GLU A 117 3.33 -0.40 -18.36
N SER A 118 2.50 -1.30 -18.89
CA SER A 118 1.63 -1.04 -20.04
C SER A 118 0.50 -0.02 -19.79
N ILE A 119 0.22 0.33 -18.53
CA ILE A 119 -0.84 1.31 -18.21
C ILE A 119 -0.32 2.71 -18.43
N GLU A 120 -0.84 3.39 -19.46
CA GLU A 120 -0.52 4.78 -19.71
C GLU A 120 -1.25 5.71 -18.74
N VAL A 121 -0.47 6.54 -18.04
CA VAL A 121 -0.95 7.54 -17.08
C VAL A 121 -0.22 8.86 -17.31
N SER A 122 -0.97 9.95 -17.22
CA SER A 122 -0.53 11.31 -17.49
C SER A 122 -0.33 12.15 -16.23
N ASP A 123 -1.08 11.84 -15.17
CA ASP A 123 -0.98 12.51 -13.86
C ASP A 123 0.26 12.09 -13.07
N ASP A 124 1.00 13.06 -12.54
CA ASP A 124 2.31 12.82 -11.92
C ASP A 124 2.21 12.08 -10.57
N GLN A 125 1.16 12.31 -9.79
CA GLN A 125 0.96 11.58 -8.53
C GLN A 125 0.62 10.12 -8.81
N ILE A 126 -0.16 9.85 -9.86
CA ILE A 126 -0.48 8.51 -10.34
C ILE A 126 0.77 7.81 -10.91
N LYS A 127 1.61 8.52 -11.67
CA LYS A 127 2.92 7.99 -12.12
C LYS A 127 3.80 7.61 -10.95
N ALA A 128 3.94 8.48 -9.96
CA ALA A 128 4.76 8.21 -8.77
C ALA A 128 4.27 6.95 -8.04
N PHE A 129 2.96 6.82 -7.84
CA PHE A 129 2.36 5.63 -7.25
C PHE A 129 2.59 4.36 -8.09
N LYS A 130 2.44 4.44 -9.42
CA LYS A 130 2.71 3.34 -10.33
C LYS A 130 4.16 2.87 -10.24
N GLU A 131 5.12 3.79 -10.32
CA GLU A 131 6.55 3.47 -10.23
C GLU A 131 6.91 2.87 -8.87
N LYS A 132 6.36 3.42 -7.78
CA LYS A 132 6.56 2.86 -6.44
C LYS A 132 5.94 1.46 -6.30
N THR A 133 4.77 1.23 -6.87
CA THR A 133 4.14 -0.11 -6.91
C THR A 133 5.05 -1.12 -7.62
N LYS A 134 5.61 -0.75 -8.78
CA LYS A 134 6.58 -1.58 -9.51
C LYS A 134 7.81 -1.90 -8.65
N SER A 135 8.36 -0.89 -7.98
CA SER A 135 9.54 -1.04 -7.14
C SER A 135 9.29 -2.02 -5.99
N VAL A 136 8.19 -1.84 -5.26
CA VAL A 136 7.79 -2.73 -4.15
C VAL A 136 7.55 -4.17 -4.63
N LEU A 137 6.86 -4.37 -5.76
CA LEU A 137 6.63 -5.71 -6.32
C LEU A 137 7.95 -6.40 -6.68
N THR A 138 8.85 -5.68 -7.34
CA THR A 138 10.16 -6.20 -7.75
C THR A 138 10.99 -6.55 -6.53
N LEU A 139 11.13 -5.63 -5.58
CA LEU A 139 11.94 -5.80 -4.38
C LEU A 139 11.39 -6.91 -3.47
N SER A 140 10.07 -7.08 -3.38
CA SER A 140 9.45 -8.19 -2.65
C SER A 140 9.89 -9.55 -3.21
N SER A 141 9.90 -9.70 -4.54
CA SER A 141 10.37 -10.93 -5.19
C SER A 141 11.86 -11.19 -4.97
N GLU A 142 12.68 -10.13 -4.92
CA GLU A 142 14.10 -10.23 -4.62
C GLU A 142 14.37 -10.62 -3.16
N VAL A 143 13.61 -10.07 -2.21
CA VAL A 143 13.72 -10.42 -0.78
C VAL A 143 13.39 -11.89 -0.58
N LEU A 144 12.30 -12.38 -1.17
CA LEU A 144 11.95 -13.81 -1.12
C LEU A 144 13.04 -14.69 -1.75
N SER A 145 13.63 -14.22 -2.85
CA SER A 145 14.71 -14.93 -3.51
C SER A 145 15.97 -15.01 -2.64
N GLU A 146 16.31 -13.92 -1.97
CA GLU A 146 17.44 -13.88 -1.04
C GLU A 146 17.18 -14.75 0.20
N GLN A 147 15.95 -14.76 0.71
CA GLN A 147 15.57 -15.58 1.85
C GLN A 147 15.75 -17.07 1.56
N VAL A 148 15.30 -17.55 0.39
CA VAL A 148 15.47 -18.95 -0.02
C VAL A 148 16.96 -19.31 -0.15
N LYS A 149 17.79 -18.41 -0.70
CA LYS A 149 19.25 -18.62 -0.77
C LYS A 149 19.88 -18.70 0.62
N THR A 150 19.54 -17.77 1.51
CA THR A 150 20.03 -17.74 2.89
C THR A 150 19.63 -19.01 3.66
N MET A 151 18.44 -19.58 3.40
CA MET A 151 18.05 -20.87 3.98
C MET A 151 18.92 -22.04 3.50
N ALA A 152 19.39 -22.01 2.25
CA ALA A 152 20.30 -23.02 1.70
C ALA A 152 21.74 -22.86 2.21
N THR A 153 22.16 -21.64 2.54
CA THR A 153 23.52 -21.29 2.98
C THR A 153 23.50 -20.37 4.22
N PRO A 154 23.05 -20.86 5.39
CA PRO A 154 22.75 -20.02 6.56
C PRO A 154 23.96 -19.35 7.21
N ASN A 155 25.18 -19.80 6.90
CA ASN A 155 26.42 -19.23 7.42
C ASN A 155 27.07 -18.20 6.49
N ASP A 156 26.45 -17.91 5.34
CA ASP A 156 26.93 -16.89 4.41
C ASP A 156 26.51 -15.50 4.91
N GLN A 157 27.46 -14.79 5.53
CA GLN A 157 27.23 -13.45 6.07
C GLN A 157 26.83 -12.43 4.99
N ALA A 158 27.34 -12.56 3.77
CA ALA A 158 27.02 -11.63 2.69
C ALA A 158 25.56 -11.78 2.25
N LEU A 159 25.05 -13.02 2.18
CA LEU A 159 23.63 -13.27 1.88
C LEU A 159 22.71 -12.80 3.01
N VAL A 160 23.12 -12.98 4.27
CA VAL A 160 22.37 -12.47 5.44
C VAL A 160 22.29 -10.94 5.41
N GLU A 161 23.41 -10.26 5.17
CA GLU A 161 23.45 -8.79 5.08
C GLU A 161 22.64 -8.27 3.87
N ALA A 162 22.76 -8.91 2.71
CA ALA A 162 21.99 -8.56 1.53
C ALA A 162 20.48 -8.71 1.76
N LEU A 163 20.05 -9.82 2.40
CA LEU A 163 18.66 -10.04 2.78
C LEU A 163 18.17 -8.95 3.73
N GLN A 164 18.95 -8.61 4.76
CA GLN A 164 18.59 -7.55 5.71
C GLN A 164 18.43 -6.21 5.01
N LYS A 165 19.39 -5.82 4.16
CA LYS A 165 19.36 -4.55 3.42
C LYS A 165 18.17 -4.45 2.49
N LYS A 166 17.88 -5.50 1.71
CA LYS A 166 16.72 -5.53 0.80
C LYS A 166 15.41 -5.52 1.58
N THR A 167 15.35 -6.20 2.72
CA THR A 167 14.17 -6.17 3.60
C THR A 167 13.92 -4.77 4.14
N GLN A 168 14.97 -4.07 4.57
CA GLN A 168 14.86 -2.67 5.01
C GLN A 168 14.37 -1.75 3.90
N ALA A 169 14.95 -1.87 2.69
CA ALA A 169 14.50 -1.12 1.53
C ALA A 169 13.03 -1.43 1.17
N LEU A 170 12.59 -2.68 1.29
CA LEU A 170 11.21 -3.08 1.05
C LEU A 170 10.24 -2.43 2.05
N ILE A 171 10.64 -2.34 3.31
CA ILE A 171 9.85 -1.65 4.35
C ILE A 171 9.73 -0.16 4.03
N GLU A 172 10.84 0.48 3.66
CA GLU A 172 10.87 1.91 3.31
C GLU A 172 9.98 2.22 2.09
N GLU A 173 10.15 1.46 1.01
CA GLU A 173 9.33 1.62 -0.20
C GLU A 173 7.86 1.27 0.04
N GLY A 174 7.59 0.27 0.88
CA GLY A 174 6.22 -0.10 1.28
C GLY A 174 5.54 1.03 2.04
N ASN A 175 6.24 1.71 2.95
CA ASN A 175 5.72 2.86 3.68
C ASN A 175 5.45 4.04 2.74
N GLU A 176 6.35 4.31 1.78
CA GLU A 176 6.15 5.35 0.79
C GLU A 176 4.96 5.03 -0.14
N LEU A 177 4.81 3.77 -0.55
CA LEU A 177 3.67 3.32 -1.34
C LEU A 177 2.35 3.54 -0.59
N GLN A 178 2.30 3.20 0.70
CA GLN A 178 1.12 3.43 1.53
C GLN A 178 0.78 4.92 1.64
N LYS A 179 1.79 5.77 1.80
CA LYS A 179 1.62 7.23 1.82
C LYS A 179 1.04 7.73 0.49
N LEU A 180 1.63 7.35 -0.65
CA LEU A 180 1.14 7.73 -1.97
C LEU A 180 -0.29 7.24 -2.22
N ASN A 181 -0.62 6.03 -1.77
CA ASN A 181 -1.99 5.51 -1.84
C ASN A 181 -2.96 6.37 -1.03
N ALA A 182 -2.61 6.74 0.20
CA ALA A 182 -3.46 7.59 1.04
C ALA A 182 -3.67 8.98 0.42
N GLU A 183 -2.61 9.58 -0.14
CA GLU A 183 -2.68 10.86 -0.84
C GLU A 183 -3.55 10.77 -2.11
N LEU A 184 -3.48 9.67 -2.86
CA LEU A 184 -4.39 9.42 -3.99
C LEU A 184 -5.83 9.26 -3.53
N GLN A 185 -6.10 8.43 -2.53
CA GLN A 185 -7.45 8.25 -1.99
C GLN A 185 -8.02 9.60 -1.54
N GLN A 186 -7.25 10.40 -0.79
CA GLN A 186 -7.66 11.73 -0.38
C GLN A 186 -8.00 12.62 -1.58
N ARG A 187 -7.14 12.66 -2.61
CA ARG A 187 -7.35 13.50 -3.80
C ARG A 187 -8.56 13.08 -4.63
N PHE A 188 -8.77 11.79 -4.81
CA PHE A 188 -9.81 11.25 -5.71
C PHE A 188 -11.16 10.97 -5.03
N THR A 189 -11.22 10.98 -3.69
CA THR A 189 -12.46 10.79 -2.91
C THR A 189 -12.91 12.04 -2.15
N ALA A 190 -12.10 13.10 -2.11
CA ALA A 190 -12.53 14.40 -1.61
C ALA A 190 -13.73 14.92 -2.45
N LYS A 191 -14.80 15.27 -1.74
CA LYS A 191 -16.03 15.83 -2.33
C LYS A 191 -15.87 17.30 -2.66
#